data_AF-A0A2P4SHK1-F1
#
_entry.id   AF-A0A2P4SHK1-F1
#
_cell.length_a   1.000
_cell.length_b   1.000
_cell.length_c   1.000
_cell.angle_alpha   90.00
_cell.angle_beta   90.00
_cell.angle_gamma   90.00
#
_symmetry.space_group_name_H-M   'P 1'
#
loop_
_entity.id
_entity.type
_entity.pdbx_description
1 polymer ?
#
loop_
_entity_poly.entity_id
_entity_poly.type
_entity_poly.pdbx_seq_one_letter_code
_entity_poly.pdbx_strand_id
1 'polypeptide(L)'
;PIANVDQETLTELVKPSIDYVRHKKFRSGNYPSSLSNETDKLVHWCHGAPGVIHMLMQAYKTFKEDKYLKDAMECSDVIWQRGLLRKGYGICHGTAGNGYSFLSLYNLTQDKKYLYRACKVSFSAAQQNYCSLSCILCNFPFMSVW
;
A
#
# COMPACT_ATOMS: atom_id res chain seq x y z
N PRO A 1 -14.89 -13.36 12.47
CA PRO A 1 -14.96 -14.67 11.79
C PRO A 1 -13.56 -15.14 11.36
N ILE A 2 -13.01 -16.14 12.07
CA ILE A 2 -11.84 -16.88 11.58
C ILE A 2 -12.40 -17.85 10.56
N ALA A 3 -12.00 -17.71 9.29
CA ALA A 3 -12.38 -18.68 8.27
C ALA A 3 -11.89 -20.07 8.75
N ASN A 4 -12.79 -21.04 8.81
CA ASN A 4 -12.52 -22.37 9.34
C ASN A 4 -11.80 -23.19 8.24
N VAL A 5 -10.59 -22.76 7.89
CA VAL A 5 -9.72 -23.41 6.90
C VAL A 5 -8.74 -24.29 7.66
N ASP A 6 -8.62 -25.54 7.24
CA ASP A 6 -7.70 -26.49 7.86
C ASP A 6 -6.23 -26.08 7.66
N GLN A 7 -5.37 -26.57 8.55
CA GLN A 7 -3.96 -26.18 8.60
C GLN A 7 -3.17 -26.67 7.38
N GLU A 8 -3.58 -27.77 6.77
CA GLU A 8 -2.97 -28.36 5.57
C GLU A 8 -3.21 -27.43 4.37
N THR A 9 -4.46 -27.06 4.11
CA THR A 9 -4.82 -26.07 3.09
C THR A 9 -4.06 -24.75 3.26
N LEU A 10 -3.94 -24.23 4.49
CA LEU A 10 -3.19 -23.01 4.75
C LEU A 10 -1.70 -23.14 4.38
N THR A 11 -1.09 -24.28 4.69
CA THR A 11 0.35 -24.48 4.56
C THR A 11 0.76 -24.93 3.16
N GLU A 12 -0.06 -25.76 2.51
CA GLU A 12 0.25 -26.39 1.24
C GLU A 12 -0.32 -25.63 0.02
N LEU A 13 -1.42 -24.89 0.19
CA LEU A 13 -2.08 -24.19 -0.92
C LEU A 13 -1.96 -22.67 -0.77
N VAL A 14 -2.38 -22.12 0.37
CA VAL A 14 -2.46 -20.66 0.56
C VAL A 14 -1.06 -20.03 0.67
N LYS A 15 -0.19 -20.58 1.53
CA LYS A 15 1.14 -20.03 1.76
C LYS A 15 2.02 -20.03 0.50
N PRO A 16 2.12 -21.11 -0.30
CA PRO A 16 2.89 -21.08 -1.55
C PRO A 16 2.31 -20.12 -2.58
N SER A 17 0.99 -19.94 -2.62
CA SER A 17 0.34 -18.95 -3.49
C SER A 17 0.69 -17.51 -3.10
N ILE A 18 0.71 -17.20 -1.81
CA ILE A 18 1.16 -15.90 -1.29
C ILE A 18 2.64 -15.68 -1.63
N ASP A 19 3.47 -16.70 -1.42
CA ASP A 19 4.90 -16.64 -1.76
C ASP A 19 5.11 -16.46 -3.27
N TYR A 20 4.28 -17.08 -4.13
CA TYR A 20 4.31 -16.82 -5.57
C TYR A 20 4.03 -15.34 -5.89
N VAL A 21 2.99 -14.75 -5.29
CA VAL A 21 2.68 -13.31 -5.47
C VAL A 21 3.85 -12.44 -5.01
N ARG A 22 4.48 -12.74 -3.88
CA ARG A 22 5.66 -12.00 -3.37
C ARG A 22 6.80 -11.95 -4.39
N HIS A 23 7.04 -13.04 -5.09
CA HIS A 23 8.10 -13.11 -6.11
C HIS A 23 7.74 -12.39 -7.43
N LYS A 24 6.50 -11.88 -7.59
CA LYS A 24 6.12 -11.02 -8.73
C LYS A 24 6.39 -9.54 -8.50
N LYS A 25 6.96 -9.18 -7.35
CA LYS A 25 7.37 -7.81 -7.02
C LYS A 25 8.34 -7.26 -8.08
N PHE A 26 8.08 -6.05 -8.55
CA PHE A 26 8.99 -5.30 -9.41
C PHE A 26 10.26 -4.88 -8.65
N ARG A 27 11.30 -4.49 -9.39
CA ARG A 27 12.53 -3.93 -8.80
C ARG A 27 12.28 -2.70 -7.92
N SER A 28 11.21 -1.95 -8.19
CA SER A 28 10.80 -0.80 -7.37
C SER A 28 10.20 -1.17 -6.01
N GLY A 29 9.85 -2.44 -5.80
CA GLY A 29 9.04 -2.89 -4.65
C GLY A 29 7.52 -2.90 -4.89
N ASN A 30 7.05 -2.38 -6.03
CA ASN A 30 5.63 -2.41 -6.40
C ASN A 30 5.20 -3.77 -7.00
N TYR A 31 3.90 -3.95 -7.26
CA TYR A 31 3.34 -5.20 -7.81
C TYR A 31 2.61 -4.98 -9.13
N PRO A 32 2.66 -5.95 -10.06
CA PRO A 32 1.97 -5.88 -11.34
C PRO A 32 0.45 -6.00 -11.16
N SER A 33 -0.31 -5.42 -12.09
CA SER A 33 -1.78 -5.57 -12.11
C SER A 33 -2.24 -6.95 -12.58
N SER A 34 -1.41 -7.65 -13.35
CA SER A 34 -1.65 -8.99 -13.88
C SER A 34 -0.30 -9.65 -14.19
N LEU A 35 -0.26 -10.98 -14.26
CA LEU A 35 1.01 -11.73 -14.37
C LEU A 35 1.84 -11.42 -15.63
N SER A 36 1.20 -10.96 -16.71
CA SER A 36 1.85 -10.58 -17.96
C SER A 36 2.15 -9.08 -18.06
N ASN A 37 1.71 -8.26 -17.09
CA ASN A 37 1.92 -6.83 -17.15
C ASN A 37 3.28 -6.46 -16.56
N GLU A 38 4.16 -5.94 -17.41
CA GLU A 38 5.50 -5.47 -17.03
C GLU A 38 5.52 -3.96 -16.69
N THR A 39 4.37 -3.27 -16.78
CA THR A 39 4.29 -1.83 -16.54
C THR A 39 4.13 -1.49 -15.07
N ASP A 40 5.21 -1.02 -14.46
CA ASP A 40 5.22 -0.53 -13.08
C ASP A 40 4.71 0.91 -12.96
N LYS A 41 3.40 1.10 -13.09
CA LYS A 41 2.77 2.44 -13.03
C LYS A 41 1.73 2.58 -11.93
N LEU A 42 0.98 1.52 -11.64
CA LEU A 42 -0.20 1.60 -10.76
C LEU A 42 0.21 1.47 -9.29
N VAL A 43 -0.11 2.49 -8.49
CA VAL A 43 0.07 2.50 -7.04
C VAL A 43 -1.30 2.72 -6.42
N HIS A 44 -2.18 1.75 -6.62
CA HIS A 44 -3.59 1.79 -6.22
C HIS A 44 -3.94 0.63 -5.28
N TRP A 45 -5.02 0.76 -4.51
CA TRP A 45 -5.52 -0.36 -3.72
C TRP A 45 -5.98 -1.52 -4.61
N CYS A 46 -6.66 -1.24 -5.73
CA CYS A 46 -7.08 -2.28 -6.66
C CYS A 46 -5.91 -2.94 -7.41
N HIS A 47 -4.80 -2.23 -7.63
CA HIS A 47 -3.65 -2.75 -8.37
C HIS A 47 -2.35 -2.11 -7.87
N GLY A 48 -1.47 -2.93 -7.30
CA GLY A 48 -0.15 -2.53 -6.83
C GLY A 48 0.03 -2.71 -5.32
N ALA A 49 1.12 -2.12 -4.82
CA ALA A 49 1.54 -2.19 -3.41
C ALA A 49 0.45 -1.84 -2.39
N PRO A 50 -0.42 -0.81 -2.59
CA PRO A 50 -1.44 -0.47 -1.61
C PRO A 50 -2.49 -1.56 -1.36
N GLY A 51 -2.74 -2.44 -2.34
CA GLY A 51 -3.60 -3.62 -2.15
C GLY A 51 -2.83 -4.79 -1.53
N VAL A 52 -1.66 -5.10 -2.09
CA VAL A 52 -0.85 -6.27 -1.73
C VAL A 52 -0.35 -6.22 -0.29
N ILE A 53 -0.06 -5.03 0.24
CA ILE A 53 0.38 -4.85 1.63
C ILE A 53 -0.57 -5.50 2.64
N HIS A 54 -1.89 -5.49 2.41
CA HIS A 54 -2.88 -6.07 3.33
C HIS A 54 -2.77 -7.60 3.38
N MET A 55 -2.56 -8.24 2.23
CA MET A 55 -2.29 -9.68 2.15
C MET A 55 -1.01 -10.04 2.92
N LEU A 56 0.06 -9.25 2.74
CA LEU A 56 1.34 -9.48 3.41
C LEU A 56 1.23 -9.33 4.93
N MET A 57 0.54 -8.30 5.41
CA MET A 57 0.28 -8.10 6.83
C MET A 57 -0.54 -9.26 7.42
N GLN A 58 -1.55 -9.75 6.69
CA GLN A 58 -2.34 -10.89 7.14
C GLN A 58 -1.50 -12.18 7.15
N ALA A 59 -0.66 -12.40 6.13
CA ALA A 59 0.28 -13.51 6.08
C ALA A 59 1.26 -13.48 7.26
N TYR A 60 1.81 -12.30 7.60
CA TYR A 60 2.64 -12.15 8.80
C TYR A 60 1.88 -12.50 10.08
N LYS A 61 0.63 -12.03 10.23
CA LYS A 61 -0.18 -12.35 11.42
C LYS A 61 -0.43 -13.85 11.57
N THR A 62 -0.66 -14.55 10.45
CA THR A 62 -0.97 -15.99 10.43
C THR A 62 0.29 -16.87 10.54
N PHE A 63 1.30 -16.63 9.70
CA PHE A 63 2.47 -17.51 9.58
C PHE A 63 3.67 -17.07 10.42
N LYS A 64 3.67 -15.84 10.95
CA LYS A 64 4.74 -15.29 11.81
C LYS A 64 6.15 -15.26 11.19
N GLU A 65 6.24 -15.22 9.85
CA GLU A 65 7.53 -15.11 9.16
C GLU A 65 7.85 -13.66 8.77
N ASP A 66 9.00 -13.17 9.21
CA ASP A 66 9.44 -11.78 9.03
C ASP A 66 9.52 -11.32 7.57
N LYS A 67 9.71 -12.27 6.64
CA LYS A 67 9.72 -11.99 5.20
C LYS A 67 8.45 -11.27 4.72
N TYR A 68 7.29 -11.59 5.31
CA TYR A 68 6.02 -10.96 4.98
C TYR A 68 5.94 -9.52 5.50
N LEU A 69 6.39 -9.29 6.73
CA LEU A 69 6.43 -7.96 7.32
C LEU A 69 7.43 -7.07 6.59
N LYS A 70 8.60 -7.59 6.22
CA LYS A 70 9.61 -6.88 5.43
C LYS A 70 9.03 -6.40 4.09
N ASP A 71 8.39 -7.28 3.34
CA ASP A 71 7.75 -6.88 2.07
C ASP A 71 6.62 -5.87 2.28
N ALA A 72 5.84 -5.97 3.38
CA ALA A 72 4.82 -5.00 3.70
C ALA A 72 5.41 -3.60 4.01
N MET A 73 6.56 -3.54 4.67
CA MET A 73 7.28 -2.29 4.91
C MET A 73 7.83 -1.71 3.60
N GLU A 74 8.36 -2.54 2.70
CA GLU A 74 8.80 -2.10 1.35
C GLU A 74 7.63 -1.56 0.52
N CYS A 75 6.46 -2.21 0.55
CA CYS A 75 5.23 -1.66 -0.02
C CYS A 75 4.94 -0.26 0.53
N SER A 76 5.08 -0.07 1.84
CA SER A 76 4.84 1.25 2.46
C SER A 76 5.80 2.33 1.94
N ASP A 77 7.04 1.97 1.62
CA ASP A 77 8.01 2.92 1.07
C ASP A 77 7.68 3.30 -0.38
N VAL A 78 7.20 2.33 -1.18
CA VAL A 78 6.65 2.62 -2.53
C VAL A 78 5.47 3.57 -2.45
N ILE A 79 4.53 3.31 -1.55
CA ILE A 79 3.33 4.15 -1.36
C ILE A 79 3.74 5.54 -0.89
N TRP A 80 4.77 5.64 -0.05
CA TRP A 80 5.25 6.93 0.42
C TRP A 80 5.84 7.77 -0.71
N GLN A 81 6.64 7.14 -1.58
CA GLN A 81 7.31 7.83 -2.69
C GLN A 81 6.38 8.15 -3.86
N ARG A 82 5.38 7.29 -4.13
CA ARG A 82 4.60 7.32 -5.39
C ARG A 82 3.08 7.34 -5.19
N GLY A 83 2.59 7.30 -3.95
CA GLY A 83 1.18 7.11 -3.62
C GLY A 83 0.34 8.39 -3.51
N LEU A 84 0.91 9.57 -3.72
CA LEU A 84 0.17 10.82 -3.91
C LEU A 84 -0.33 10.90 -5.36
N LEU A 85 -1.55 10.45 -5.59
CA LEU A 85 -2.08 10.25 -6.94
C LEU A 85 -2.75 11.53 -7.45
N ARG A 86 -2.38 11.96 -8.67
CA ARG A 86 -3.07 13.06 -9.37
C ARG A 86 -4.50 12.72 -9.81
N LYS A 87 -4.83 11.43 -9.85
CA LYS A 87 -6.13 10.92 -10.33
C LYS A 87 -7.29 11.26 -9.38
N GLY A 88 -7.01 11.46 -8.10
CA GLY A 88 -8.01 11.84 -7.11
C GLY A 88 -7.76 11.23 -5.74
N TYR A 89 -8.72 11.46 -4.84
CA TYR A 89 -8.64 11.15 -3.40
C TYR A 89 -9.54 9.99 -2.97
N GLY A 90 -10.06 9.18 -3.91
CA GLY A 90 -10.91 8.03 -3.60
C GLY A 90 -10.18 6.85 -2.92
N ILE A 91 -10.94 5.82 -2.55
CA ILE A 91 -10.41 4.61 -1.87
C ILE A 91 -9.78 3.61 -2.85
N CYS A 92 -10.43 3.33 -3.98
CA CYS A 92 -9.99 2.25 -4.87
C CYS A 92 -8.63 2.52 -5.55
N HIS A 93 -8.42 3.77 -5.97
CA HIS A 93 -7.24 4.21 -6.71
C HIS A 93 -7.00 5.71 -6.50
N GLY A 94 -7.04 6.13 -5.24
CA GLY A 94 -6.81 7.51 -4.82
C GLY A 94 -5.96 7.60 -3.56
N THR A 95 -5.54 8.82 -3.26
CA THR A 95 -4.63 9.12 -2.15
C THR A 95 -5.15 8.63 -0.79
N ALA A 96 -6.47 8.69 -0.54
CA ALA A 96 -7.07 8.19 0.71
C ALA A 96 -6.94 6.67 0.87
N GLY A 97 -7.15 5.90 -0.20
CA GLY A 97 -6.94 4.45 -0.20
C GLY A 97 -5.50 4.08 0.13
N ASN A 98 -4.54 4.81 -0.42
CA ASN A 98 -3.13 4.64 -0.12
C ASN A 98 -2.80 4.98 1.35
N GLY A 99 -3.51 5.95 1.94
CA GLY A 99 -3.42 6.27 3.37
C GLY A 99 -3.79 5.11 4.30
N TYR A 100 -4.79 4.31 3.92
CA TYR A 100 -5.21 3.14 4.70
C TYR A 100 -4.11 2.09 4.85
N SER A 101 -3.21 1.98 3.87
CA SER A 101 -2.05 1.09 3.95
C SER A 101 -1.15 1.44 5.13
N PHE A 102 -0.91 2.74 5.35
CA PHE A 102 -0.11 3.22 6.48
C PHE A 102 -0.80 3.01 7.83
N LEU A 103 -2.11 3.29 7.92
CA LEU A 103 -2.88 3.02 9.15
C LEU A 103 -2.87 1.52 9.51
N SER A 104 -3.02 0.66 8.50
CA SER A 104 -3.00 -0.78 8.70
C SER A 104 -1.64 -1.28 9.19
N LEU A 105 -0.55 -0.75 8.63
CA LEU A 105 0.80 -1.09 9.05
C LEU A 105 1.14 -0.52 10.43
N TYR A 106 0.67 0.68 10.77
CA TYR A 106 0.75 1.23 12.12
C TYR A 106 0.04 0.33 13.13
N ASN A 107 -1.20 -0.09 12.84
CA ASN A 107 -1.95 -0.97 13.75
C ASN A 107 -1.24 -2.31 13.98
N LEU A 108 -0.50 -2.82 12.99
CA LEU A 108 0.28 -4.04 13.12
C LEU A 108 1.59 -3.84 13.90
N THR A 109 2.33 -2.76 13.63
CA THR A 109 3.71 -2.57 14.11
C THR A 109 3.84 -1.66 15.33
N GLN A 110 2.82 -0.82 15.56
CA GLN A 110 2.82 0.29 16.51
C GLN A 110 3.93 1.34 16.28
N ASP A 111 4.58 1.32 15.11
CA ASP A 111 5.60 2.30 14.74
C ASP A 111 4.96 3.62 14.28
N LYS A 112 5.17 4.67 15.07
CA LYS A 112 4.65 6.02 14.84
C LYS A 112 5.05 6.61 13.48
N LYS A 113 6.11 6.12 12.83
CA LYS A 113 6.46 6.46 11.43
C LYS A 113 5.26 6.29 10.50
N TYR A 114 4.54 5.18 10.62
CA TYR A 114 3.41 4.89 9.73
C TYR A 114 2.18 5.75 10.05
N LEU A 115 1.93 6.02 11.34
CA LEU A 115 0.89 6.97 11.72
C LEU A 115 1.17 8.38 11.15
N TYR A 116 2.42 8.83 11.25
CA TYR A 116 2.86 10.09 10.65
C TYR A 116 2.62 10.12 9.13
N ARG A 117 3.02 9.07 8.41
CA ARG A 117 2.79 8.97 6.96
C ARG A 117 1.29 9.01 6.63
N ALA A 118 0.44 8.33 7.39
CA ALA A 118 -1.01 8.39 7.22
C ALA A 118 -1.54 9.82 7.38
N CYS A 119 -1.15 10.53 8.45
CA CYS A 119 -1.55 11.92 8.67
C CYS A 119 -1.11 12.84 7.51
N LYS A 120 0.12 12.67 7.01
CA LYS A 120 0.66 13.48 5.90
C LYS A 120 -0.08 13.25 4.59
N VAL A 121 -0.42 12.00 4.29
CA VAL A 121 -1.20 11.64 3.10
C VAL A 121 -2.62 12.21 3.20
N SER A 122 -3.26 12.14 4.36
CA SER A 122 -4.58 12.76 4.60
C SER A 122 -4.55 14.27 4.42
N PHE A 123 -3.54 14.97 4.97
CA PHE A 123 -3.37 16.41 4.78
C PHE A 123 -3.18 16.75 3.29
N SER A 124 -2.36 15.98 2.58
CA SER A 124 -2.11 16.17 1.15
C SER A 124 -3.38 15.95 0.30
N ALA A 125 -4.18 14.94 0.63
CA ALA A 125 -5.46 14.68 -0.02
C ALA A 125 -6.46 15.83 0.20
N ALA A 126 -6.51 16.39 1.42
CA ALA A 126 -7.33 17.55 1.72
C ALA A 126 -6.89 18.77 0.89
N GLN A 127 -5.59 19.06 0.83
CA GLN A 127 -5.06 20.18 0.04
C GLN A 127 -5.37 20.04 -1.46
N GLN A 128 -5.26 18.82 -2.01
CA GLN A 128 -5.64 18.55 -3.40
C GLN A 128 -7.12 18.87 -3.67
N ASN A 129 -8.01 18.51 -2.74
CA ASN A 129 -9.44 18.81 -2.85
C ASN A 129 -9.70 20.33 -2.84
N TYR A 130 -9.04 21.08 -1.94
CA TYR A 130 -9.14 22.54 -1.91
C TYR A 130 -8.63 23.18 -3.21
N CYS A 131 -7.48 22.75 -3.74
CA CYS A 131 -6.95 23.24 -5.01
C CYS A 131 -7.84 22.92 -6.21
N SER A 132 -8.53 21.77 -6.23
CA SER A 132 -9.51 21.46 -7.30
C SER A 132 -10.79 22.29 -7.23
N LEU A 133 -11.15 22.79 -6.04
CA LEU A 133 -12.34 23.63 -5.82
C LEU A 133 -12.04 25.13 -5.93
N SER A 134 -10.76 25.53 -5.88
CA SER A 134 -10.31 26.92 -5.98
C SER A 134 -9.11 27.04 -6.93
N CYS A 135 -9.40 27.26 -8.22
CA CYS A 135 -8.41 27.78 -9.17
C CYS A 135 -7.79 29.04 -8.59
N ILE A 136 -6.48 29.03 -8.26
CA ILE A 136 -5.49 30.14 -8.40
C ILE A 136 -4.15 29.89 -7.65
N LEU A 137 -4.02 28.92 -6.73
CA LEU A 137 -2.76 28.76 -5.94
C LEU A 137 -2.01 27.41 -6.12
N CYS A 138 -1.97 26.85 -7.33
CA CYS A 138 -1.36 25.53 -7.59
C CYS A 138 0.18 25.50 -7.78
N ASN A 139 0.93 26.54 -7.40
CA ASN A 139 2.39 26.60 -7.58
C ASN A 139 3.16 26.66 -6.24
N PHE A 140 2.93 25.70 -5.34
CA PHE A 140 3.91 25.39 -4.29
C PHE A 140 4.57 24.03 -4.56
N PRO A 141 5.91 23.93 -4.54
CA PRO A 141 6.61 22.72 -4.92
C PRO A 141 6.40 21.65 -3.84
N PHE A 142 5.59 20.65 -4.18
CA PHE A 142 5.11 19.61 -3.26
C PHE A 142 6.16 18.55 -2.84
N MET A 143 7.44 18.77 -3.15
CA MET A 143 8.52 17.80 -2.89
C MET A 143 9.88 18.41 -2.52
N SER A 144 10.01 19.73 -2.37
CA SER A 144 11.31 20.37 -2.08
C SER A 144 11.45 20.94 -0.67
N VAL A 145 10.58 20.53 0.25
CA VAL A 145 10.81 20.72 1.68
C VAL A 145 10.37 19.43 2.37
N TRP A 146 11.33 18.80 3.07
CA TRP A 146 11.21 17.58 3.90
C TRP A 146 11.46 16.24 3.20
#